data_AF-A0A388NMX0-F1
#
_entry.id   AF-A0A388NMX0-F1
#
_cell.length_a   1.000
_cell.length_b   1.000
_cell.length_c   1.000
_cell.angle_alpha   90.00
_cell.angle_beta   90.00
_cell.angle_gamma   90.00
#
_symmetry.space_group_name_H-M   'P 1'
#
loop_
_entity.id
_entity.type
_entity.pdbx_description
1 polymer ?
#
loop_
_entity_poly.entity_id
_entity_poly.type
_entity_poly.pdbx_seq_one_letter_code
_entity_poly.pdbx_strand_id
1 'polypeptide(L)' 'MNNLWNEAQAATCTDDLALRVYSSRLLGSNPNLVLHGGGNTSVKTTCTNILVMRKKYCM' A
#
# COMPACT_ATOMS: atom_id res chain seq x y z
N MET A 1 15.75 -2.24 14.48
CA MET A 1 14.69 -2.11 13.46
C MET A 1 14.60 -3.45 12.76
N ASN A 2 13.42 -4.06 12.70
CA ASN A 2 13.23 -5.41 12.17
C ASN A 2 12.45 -5.35 10.86
N ASN A 3 12.87 -6.12 9.86
CA ASN A 3 12.10 -6.29 8.63
C ASN A 3 10.98 -7.31 8.87
N LEU A 4 9.73 -6.89 8.67
CA LEU A 4 8.53 -7.72 8.85
C LEU A 4 7.93 -8.21 7.52
N TRP A 5 8.62 -7.98 6.40
CA TRP A 5 8.17 -8.44 5.08
C TRP A 5 8.07 -9.97 5.02
N ASN A 6 6.96 -10.47 4.51
CA ASN A 6 6.72 -11.89 4.30
C ASN A 6 6.33 -12.15 2.84
N GLU A 7 7.18 -12.88 2.11
CA GLU A 7 6.98 -13.19 0.69
C GLU A 7 5.68 -13.96 0.43
N ALA A 8 5.35 -14.93 1.28
CA ALA A 8 4.13 -15.73 1.11
C ALA A 8 2.86 -14.87 1.24
N GLN A 9 2.84 -13.93 2.19
CA GLN A 9 1.73 -12.98 2.32
C GLN A 9 1.70 -11.96 1.18
N ALA A 10 2.84 -11.42 0.79
CA ALA A 10 2.93 -10.49 -0.34
C ALA A 10 2.40 -11.14 -1.64
N ALA A 11 2.71 -12.41 -1.87
CA ALA A 11 2.22 -13.18 -3.02
C ALA A 11 0.69 -13.39 -3.03
N THR A 12 -0.01 -13.22 -1.90
CA THR A 12 -1.49 -13.26 -1.86
C THR A 12 -2.15 -11.96 -2.31
N CYS A 13 -1.39 -10.86 -2.45
CA CYS A 13 -1.93 -9.58 -2.89
C CYS A 13 -2.24 -9.63 -4.39
N THR A 14 -3.50 -9.38 -4.75
CA THR A 14 -4.00 -9.54 -6.13
C THR A 14 -3.58 -8.43 -7.08
N ASP A 15 -3.22 -7.26 -6.56
CA ASP A 15 -2.82 -6.09 -7.35
C ASP A 15 -1.89 -5.14 -6.57
N ASP A 16 -1.42 -4.09 -7.26
CA ASP A 16 -0.54 -3.06 -6.70
C ASP A 16 -1.12 -2.35 -5.48
N LEU A 17 -2.46 -2.16 -5.44
CA LEU A 17 -3.14 -1.47 -4.36
C LEU A 17 -3.20 -2.37 -3.11
N ALA A 18 -3.55 -3.65 -3.28
CA ALA A 18 -3.51 -4.64 -2.22
C ALA A 18 -2.10 -4.76 -1.62
N LEU A 19 -1.07 -4.80 -2.48
CA LEU A 19 0.32 -4.83 -2.04
C LEU A 19 0.72 -3.55 -1.29
N ARG A 20 0.24 -2.38 -1.74
CA ARG A 20 0.48 -1.11 -1.03
C ARG A 20 -0.17 -1.10 0.33
N VAL A 21 -1.41 -1.54 0.45
CA VAL A 21 -2.12 -1.68 1.72
C VAL A 21 -1.38 -2.63 2.66
N TYR A 22 -0.91 -3.77 2.18
CA TYR A 22 -0.09 -4.70 2.97
C TYR A 22 1.17 -4.01 3.53
N SER A 23 1.96 -3.37 2.66
CA SER A 23 3.18 -2.67 3.08
C SER A 23 2.90 -1.50 4.05
N SER A 24 1.79 -0.78 3.87
CA SER A 24 1.38 0.31 4.76
C SER A 24 1.03 -0.21 6.15
N ARG A 25 0.42 -1.40 6.26
CA ARG A 25 0.14 -2.05 7.56
C ARG A 25 1.42 -2.46 8.27
N LEU A 26 2.42 -2.96 7.56
CA LEU A 26 3.73 -3.27 8.16
C LEU A 26 4.36 -2.03 8.79
N LEU A 27 4.38 -0.91 8.05
CA LEU A 27 4.90 0.36 8.56
C LEU A 27 4.09 0.90 9.74
N GLY A 28 2.75 0.89 9.63
CA GLY A 28 1.83 1.37 10.68
C GLY A 28 1.83 0.50 11.94
N SER A 29 2.28 -0.75 11.86
CA SER A 29 2.37 -1.64 13.02
C SER A 29 3.49 -1.26 14.01
N ASN A 30 4.46 -0.44 13.57
CA ASN A 30 5.54 0.03 14.43
C ASN A 30 5.25 1.47 14.91
N PRO A 31 4.93 1.68 16.20
CA PRO A 31 4.62 3.01 16.74
C PRO A 31 5.79 3.99 16.67
N ASN A 32 7.03 3.50 16.51
CA ASN A 32 8.21 4.35 16.31
C ASN A 32 8.35 4.88 14.87
N LEU A 33 7.63 4.29 13.91
CA LEU A 33 7.65 4.71 12.50
C LEU A 33 6.50 5.67 12.14
N VAL A 34 5.37 5.55 12.84
CA VAL A 34 4.18 6.37 12.60
C VAL A 34 3.74 7.01 13.92
N LEU A 35 3.94 8.33 14.03
CA LEU A 35 3.56 9.12 15.20
C LEU A 35 2.30 9.93 14.91
N HIS A 36 1.37 9.96 15.87
CA HIS A 36 0.16 10.80 15.86
C HIS A 36 -0.71 10.71 14.60
N GLY A 37 -0.75 9.54 13.95
CA GLY A 37 -1.56 9.32 12.74
C GLY A 37 -0.96 9.87 11.44
N GLY A 38 0.33 10.23 11.43
CA GLY A 38 1.06 10.57 10.20
C GLY A 38 1.42 9.37 9.32
N GLY A 39 2.33 9.56 8.36
CA GLY A 39 2.85 8.48 7.51
C GLY A 39 1.94 8.19 6.31
N ASN A 40 2.37 8.61 5.13
CA ASN A 40 1.64 8.41 3.89
C ASN A 40 2.32 7.33 3.05
N THR A 41 1.53 6.49 2.40
CA THR A 41 2.02 5.60 1.34
C THR A 41 1.20 5.86 0.08
N SER A 42 1.83 5.70 -1.08
CA SER A 42 1.13 5.85 -2.35
C SER A 42 1.57 4.80 -3.35
N VAL A 43 0.71 4.54 -4.33
CA VAL A 43 1.00 3.63 -5.44
C VAL A 43 0.45 4.18 -6.74
N LYS A 44 1.26 4.09 -7.80
CA LYS A 44 0.87 4.57 -9.12
C LYS A 44 0.37 3.42 -9.99
N THR A 45 -0.94 3.33 -10.18
CA THR A 45 -1.57 2.24 -10.93
C THR A 45 -2.57 2.77 -11.97
N THR A 46 -3.00 1.91 -12.88
CA THR A 46 -4.01 2.24 -13.89
C THR A 46 -5.35 1.67 -13.45
N CYS A 47 -6.34 2.53 -13.22
CA CYS A 47 -7.69 2.12 -12.85
C CYS A 47 -8.74 2.82 -13.72
N THR A 48 -9.94 2.24 -13.74
CA THR A 48 -11.11 2.85 -14.36
C THR A 48 -11.72 3.85 -13.37
N ASN A 49 -11.85 5.11 -13.77
CA ASN A 49 -12.51 6.13 -12.95
C ASN A 49 -14.04 6.08 -13.09
N ILE A 50 -14.73 6.95 -12.36
CA ILE A 50 -16.21 7.08 -12.40
C ILE A 50 -16.76 7.46 -13.78
N LEU A 51 -15.93 8.02 -14.67
CA LEU A 51 -16.26 8.36 -16.05
C LEU A 51 -15.93 7.21 -17.02
N VAL A 52 -15.66 6.01 -16.50
CA VAL A 52 -15.33 4.79 -17.25
C VAL A 52 -14.06 4.94 -18.12
N MET A 53 -13.18 5.87 -17.78
CA MET A 53 -11.89 6.05 -18.45
C MET A 53 -10.77 5.33 -17.70
N ARG A 54 -9.96 4.53 -18.42
CA ARG A 54 -8.70 3.99 -17.88
C ARG A 54 -7.63 5.07 -17.90
N LYS A 55 -7.15 5.46 -16.72
CA LYS A 55 -6.06 6.42 -16.59
C LYS A 55 -5.12 6.01 -15.46
N LYS A 56 -3.88 6.47 -15.52
CA LYS A 56 -2.89 6.26 -14.46
C LYS A 56 -3.13 7.26 -13.33
N TYR A 57 -3.35 6.75 -12.12
CA TYR A 57 -3.59 7.53 -10.91
C TYR A 57 -2.53 7.21 -9.85
N CYS A 58 -2.32 8.16 -8.94
CA CYS A 58 -1.62 7.91 -7.69
C CYS A 58 -2.69 7.73 -6.63
N MET A 59 -2.80 6.52 -6.08
CA MET A 59 -3.63 6.20 -4.92
C MET A 59 -2.80 6.28 -3.65
#